data_AF-A0A1G3BNB3-F1
#
_entry.id   AF-A0A1G3BNB3-F1
#
_cell.length_a   1.000
_cell.length_b   1.000
_cell.length_c   1.000
_cell.angle_alpha   90.00
_cell.angle_beta   90.00
_cell.angle_gamma   90.00
#
_symmetry.space_group_name_H-M   'P 1'
#
loop_
_entity.id
_entity.type
_entity.pdbx_description
1 polymer ?
#
loop_
_entity_poly.entity_id
_entity_poly.type
_entity_poly.pdbx_seq_one_letter_code
_entity_poly.pdbx_strand_id
1 'polypeptide(L)'
;MQHEHHDLIHEFPEYREEIHNLKTTNEHFREIFDAYHTIDKEVYRVENNIEPRSDAALEELKKRRLVLKDELFRIIRQSKP
;
A
#
# COMPACT_ATOMS: atom_id res chain seq x y z
N MET A 1 -2.67 7.28 -18.47
CA MET A 1 -1.37 6.67 -18.11
C MET A 1 -1.64 5.78 -16.92
N GLN A 2 -1.73 4.47 -17.17
CA GLN A 2 -1.99 3.47 -16.12
C GLN A 2 -0.64 3.25 -15.44
N HIS A 3 -0.43 3.91 -14.32
CA HIS A 3 0.82 3.75 -13.59
C HIS A 3 0.83 2.31 -13.05
N GLU A 4 1.76 1.49 -13.55
CA GLU A 4 2.11 0.18 -13.00
C GLU A 4 2.79 0.33 -11.63
N HIS A 5 2.17 1.08 -10.71
CA HIS A 5 2.61 1.14 -9.33
C HIS A 5 2.43 -0.24 -8.69
N HIS A 6 3.24 -0.53 -7.68
CA HIS A 6 3.17 -1.73 -6.85
C HIS A 6 1.84 -1.76 -6.09
N ASP A 7 0.78 -2.04 -6.84
CA ASP A 7 -0.57 -2.07 -6.35
C ASP A 7 -0.71 -3.33 -5.51
N LEU A 8 -1.34 -3.22 -4.34
CA LEU A 8 -1.61 -4.36 -3.46
C LEU A 8 -2.25 -5.53 -4.24
N ILE A 9 -3.02 -5.20 -5.28
CA ILE A 9 -3.68 -6.14 -6.20
C ILE A 9 -2.67 -7.00 -6.98
N HIS A 10 -1.50 -6.46 -7.36
CA HIS A 10 -0.43 -7.23 -8.02
C HIS A 10 0.36 -8.09 -7.03
N GLU A 11 0.53 -7.63 -5.78
CA GLU A 11 1.15 -8.44 -4.72
C GLU A 11 0.23 -9.58 -4.25
N PHE A 12 -1.09 -9.37 -4.34
CA PHE A 12 -2.12 -10.27 -3.83
C PHE A 12 -3.21 -10.53 -4.89
N PRO A 13 -2.87 -11.17 -6.03
CA PRO A 13 -3.81 -11.38 -7.13
C PRO A 13 -5.00 -12.26 -6.72
N GLU A 14 -4.80 -13.19 -5.78
CA GLU A 14 -5.85 -14.05 -5.23
C GLU A 14 -6.92 -13.29 -4.42
N TYR A 15 -6.58 -12.09 -3.92
CA TYR A 15 -7.49 -11.24 -3.15
C TYR A 15 -8.01 -10.05 -3.96
N ARG A 16 -7.80 -10.03 -5.29
CA ARG A 16 -8.18 -8.89 -6.14
C ARG A 16 -9.65 -8.50 -6.03
N GLU A 17 -10.56 -9.48 -6.04
CA GLU A 17 -12.00 -9.23 -5.91
C GLU A 17 -12.34 -8.70 -4.51
N GLU A 18 -11.76 -9.30 -3.47
CA GLU A 18 -11.93 -8.87 -2.07
C GLU A 18 -11.44 -7.44 -1.86
N ILE A 19 -10.24 -7.10 -2.38
CA ILE A 19 -9.66 -5.75 -2.33
C ILE A 19 -10.58 -4.76 -3.02
N HIS A 20 -11.13 -5.12 -4.19
CA HIS A 20 -12.05 -4.23 -4.89
C HIS A 20 -13.34 -3.99 -4.08
N ASN A 21 -13.90 -5.06 -3.50
CA ASN A 21 -15.09 -4.99 -2.67
C ASN A 21 -14.83 -4.17 -1.39
N LEU A 22 -13.74 -4.43 -0.68
CA LEU A 22 -13.36 -3.70 0.52
C LEU A 22 -13.11 -2.22 0.23
N LYS A 23 -12.55 -1.88 -0.93
CA LYS A 23 -12.33 -0.48 -1.31
C LYS A 23 -13.63 0.31 -1.49
N THR A 24 -14.75 -0.34 -1.80
CA THR A 24 -16.06 0.30 -1.96
C THR A 24 -16.94 0.16 -0.71
N THR A 25 -16.75 -0.90 0.07
CA THR A 25 -17.60 -1.23 1.23
C THR A 25 -16.99 -0.86 2.57
N ASN A 26 -15.66 -0.73 2.66
CA ASN A 26 -14.92 -0.48 3.90
C ASN A 26 -14.07 0.80 3.77
N GLU A 27 -14.55 1.87 4.40
CA GLU A 27 -13.87 3.17 4.40
C GLU A 27 -12.47 3.09 5.03
N HIS A 28 -12.32 2.33 6.11
CA HIS A 28 -11.04 2.14 6.77
C HIS A 28 -10.01 1.45 5.86
N PHE A 29 -10.42 0.41 5.13
CA PHE A 29 -9.56 -0.23 4.13
C PHE A 29 -9.12 0.76 3.05
N ARG A 30 -10.04 1.61 2.59
CA ARG A 30 -9.74 2.63 1.58
C ARG A 30 -8.72 3.65 2.07
N GLU A 31 -8.83 4.12 3.31
CA GLU A 31 -7.86 5.06 3.89
C GLU A 31 -6.46 4.45 3.99
N ILE A 32 -6.36 3.21 4.50
CA ILE A 32 -5.06 2.51 4.62
C ILE A 32 -4.48 2.23 3.23
N PHE A 33 -5.32 1.87 2.25
CA PHE A 33 -4.90 1.62 0.88
C PHE A 33 -4.32 2.87 0.23
N ASP A 34 -4.97 4.03 0.42
CA ASP A 34 -4.48 5.31 -0.11
C ASP A 34 -3.16 5.73 0.57
N ALA A 35 -3.06 5.54 1.88
CA ALA A 35 -1.83 5.77 2.63
C ALA A 35 -0.69 4.86 2.16
N TYR A 36 -0.96 3.56 1.94
CA TYR A 36 0.02 2.60 1.44
C TYR A 36 0.56 3.03 0.08
N HIS A 37 -0.34 3.38 -0.84
CA HIS A 37 0.02 3.82 -2.19
C HIS A 37 0.79 5.14 -2.20
N THR A 38 0.48 6.05 -1.27
CA THR A 38 1.23 7.29 -1.09
C THR A 38 2.65 7.00 -0.60
N ILE A 39 2.80 6.16 0.43
CA ILE A 39 4.12 5.78 0.97
C ILE A 39 4.95 5.03 -0.08
N ASP A 40 4.35 4.10 -0.84
CA ASP A 40 5.06 3.37 -1.90
C ASP A 40 5.63 4.31 -2.97
N LYS A 41 4.83 5.31 -3.40
CA LYS A 41 5.30 6.36 -4.29
C LYS A 41 6.42 7.19 -3.70
N GLU A 42 6.33 7.55 -2.42
CA GLU A 42 7.41 8.28 -1.74
C GLU A 42 8.69 7.46 -1.68
N VAL A 43 8.61 6.17 -1.31
CA VAL A 43 9.75 5.25 -1.32
C VAL A 43 10.37 5.20 -2.72
N TYR A 44 9.56 4.99 -3.75
CA TYR A 44 10.04 4.96 -5.14
C TYR A 44 10.76 6.27 -5.53
N ARG A 45 10.19 7.43 -5.16
CA ARG A 45 10.81 8.74 -5.47
C ARG A 45 12.14 8.93 -4.75
N VAL A 46 12.23 8.51 -3.50
CA VAL A 46 13.48 8.58 -2.71
C VAL A 46 14.52 7.61 -3.27
N GLU A 47 14.14 6.37 -3.59
CA GLU A 47 15.04 5.35 -4.17
C GLU A 47 15.57 5.75 -5.55
N ASN A 48 14.75 6.42 -6.36
CA ASN A 48 15.17 6.96 -7.66
C ASN A 48 15.91 8.31 -7.56
N ASN A 49 16.27 8.77 -6.36
CA ASN A 49 16.92 10.07 -6.11
C ASN A 49 16.13 11.27 -6.70
N ILE A 50 14.81 11.12 -6.87
CA ILE A 50 13.93 12.20 -7.34
C ILE A 50 13.72 13.23 -6.23
N GLU A 51 13.70 12.78 -4.97
CA GLU A 51 13.57 13.65 -3.79
C GLU A 51 14.73 13.35 -2.81
N PRO A 52 15.59 14.33 -2.49
CA PRO A 52 16.71 14.12 -1.58
C PRO A 52 16.17 13.97 -0.15
N ARG A 53 16.06 12.72 0.30
CA ARG A 53 15.79 12.38 1.71
C ARG A 53 16.98 11.67 2.33
N SER A 54 17.12 11.84 3.64
CA SER A 54 18.08 11.07 4.45
C SER A 54 17.74 9.59 4.43
N ASP A 55 18.75 8.74 4.56
CA ASP A 55 18.61 7.27 4.64
C ASP A 55 17.62 6.85 5.75
N ALA A 56 17.67 7.52 6.91
CA ALA A 56 16.72 7.31 8.01
C ALA A 56 15.25 7.55 7.60
N ALA A 57 14.98 8.52 6.73
CA ALA A 57 13.63 8.78 6.26
C ALA A 57 13.15 7.69 5.29
N LEU A 58 14.05 7.14 4.46
CA LEU A 58 13.73 5.98 3.63
C LEU A 58 13.43 4.74 4.49
N GLU A 59 14.20 4.50 5.55
CA GLU A 59 13.93 3.42 6.50
C GLU A 59 12.57 3.59 7.19
N GLU A 60 12.22 4.80 7.62
CA GLU A 60 10.90 5.07 8.20
C GLU A 60 9.76 4.82 7.20
N LEU A 61 9.90 5.25 5.95
CA LEU A 61 8.92 4.98 4.91
C LEU A 61 8.75 3.48 4.66
N LYS A 62 9.86 2.72 4.62
CA LYS A 62 9.84 1.26 4.47
C LYS A 62 9.13 0.58 5.64
N LYS A 63 9.36 1.03 6.88
CA LYS A 63 8.65 0.54 8.08
C LYS A 63 7.16 0.84 7.99
N ARG A 64 6.77 2.07 7.63
CA ARG A 64 5.34 2.44 7.46
C ARG A 64 4.68 1.62 6.37
N ARG A 65 5.34 1.43 5.23
CA ARG A 65 4.86 0.55 4.15
C ARG A 65 4.56 -0.85 4.66
N LEU A 66 5.46 -1.43 5.47
CA LEU A 66 5.27 -2.77 6.04
C LEU A 66 4.06 -2.82 6.98
N VAL A 67 3.91 -1.83 7.86
CA VAL A 67 2.79 -1.73 8.82
C VAL A 67 1.45 -1.62 8.07
N LEU A 68 1.36 -0.71 7.10
CA LEU A 68 0.15 -0.53 6.30
C LEU A 68 -0.20 -1.80 5.51
N LYS A 69 0.81 -2.50 4.98
CA LYS A 69 0.59 -3.78 4.31
C LYS A 69 0.05 -4.86 5.25
N ASP A 70 0.59 -4.97 6.46
CA ASP A 70 0.09 -5.92 7.47
C ASP A 70 -1.37 -5.62 7.82
N GLU A 71 -1.72 -4.34 7.96
CA GLU A 71 -3.08 -3.92 8.28
C GLU A 71 -4.06 -4.20 7.13
N LEU A 72 -3.68 -3.88 5.89
CA LEU A 72 -4.46 -4.26 4.70
C LEU A 72 -4.69 -5.77 4.64
N PHE A 73 -3.65 -6.55 4.88
CA PHE A 73 -3.74 -8.01 4.87
C PHE A 73 -4.64 -8.54 5.98
N ARG A 74 -4.60 -7.96 7.19
CA ARG A 74 -5.53 -8.31 8.28
C ARG A 74 -6.98 -8.06 7.90
N ILE A 75 -7.29 -6.90 7.31
CA ILE A 75 -8.66 -6.56 6.92
C ILE A 75 -9.15 -7.53 5.83
N ILE A 76 -8.33 -7.81 4.82
CA ILE A 76 -8.63 -8.79 3.77
C ILE A 76 -8.91 -10.17 4.37
N ARG A 77 -8.08 -10.62 5.30
CA ARG A 77 -8.27 -11.92 5.97
C ARG A 77 -9.50 -11.97 6.87
N GLN A 78 -9.93 -10.85 7.44
CA GLN A 78 -11.16 -10.76 8.23
C GLN A 78 -12.42 -10.68 7.37
N SER A 79 -12.31 -10.19 6.14
CA SER A 79 -13.44 -10.15 5.18
C SER A 79 -13.84 -11.55 4.70
N LYS A 80 -12.86 -12.46 4.57
CA LYS A 80 -13.13 -13.86 4.22
C LYS A 80 -13.84 -14.57 5.39
N PRO A 81 -15.06 -15.09 5.19
CA PRO A 81 -15.75 -15.90 6.19
C PRO A 81 -15.11 -17.27 6.42
#